data_AF-A0A9D6HCN4-F1
#
_entry.id   AF-A0A9D6HCN4-F1
#
_cell.length_a   1.000
_cell.length_b   1.000
_cell.length_c   1.000
_cell.angle_alpha   90.00
_cell.angle_beta   90.00
_cell.angle_gamma   90.00
#
_symmetry.space_group_name_H-M   'P 1'
#
loop_
_entity.id
_entity.type
_entity.pdbx_description
1 polymer ?
#
loop_
_entity_poly.entity_id
_entity_poly.type
_entity_poly.pdbx_seq_one_letter_code
_entity_poly.pdbx_strand_id
1 'polypeptide(L)'
;MMKLFVTSLLALTAALSAHAQDAAQKSECVDTARQLQKMMNPGDQLAEMQKSMSQGAPEELRPIVTQVVGEVMEPLMPKLEEQASVLMAKHFSCEELDKIKAFYETPEGQSMITKMPGFMADVGAFSQKEIMAAMPTIQKRVKELMDERKPHEPIHR
;
A
#
# COMPACT_ATOMS: atom_id res chain seq x y z
N MET A 1 20.32 -44.16 34.90
CA MET A 1 20.27 -42.69 35.00
C MET A 1 20.95 -41.97 33.82
N MET A 2 22.07 -42.47 33.28
CA MET A 2 22.77 -41.84 32.13
C MET A 2 21.94 -41.71 30.84
N LYS A 3 21.02 -42.65 30.55
CA LYS A 3 20.16 -42.62 29.36
C LYS A 3 19.07 -41.53 29.39
N LEU A 4 18.68 -41.07 30.57
CA LEU A 4 17.67 -39.99 30.74
C LEU A 4 18.28 -38.59 30.50
N PHE A 5 19.59 -38.43 30.72
CA PHE A 5 20.29 -37.17 30.45
C PHE A 5 20.59 -36.95 28.96
N VAL A 6 20.91 -38.02 28.22
CA VAL A 6 21.22 -37.93 26.79
C VAL A 6 19.99 -37.59 25.95
N THR A 7 18.81 -38.12 26.30
CA THR A 7 17.55 -37.78 25.62
C THR A 7 17.10 -36.35 25.87
N SER A 8 17.34 -35.81 27.08
CA SER A 8 16.98 -34.43 27.41
C SER A 8 17.89 -33.41 26.71
N LEU A 9 19.16 -33.74 26.47
CA LEU A 9 20.10 -32.87 25.75
C LEU A 9 19.80 -32.81 24.25
N LEU A 10 19.33 -33.92 23.66
CA LEU A 10 19.01 -34.02 22.23
C LEU A 10 17.71 -33.29 21.85
N ALA A 11 16.73 -33.26 22.75
CA ALA A 11 15.48 -32.52 22.54
C ALA A 11 15.69 -30.99 22.55
N LEU A 12 16.65 -30.51 23.35
CA LEU A 12 16.95 -29.08 23.45
C LEU A 12 17.63 -28.55 22.18
N THR A 13 18.51 -29.35 21.55
CA THR A 13 19.16 -28.98 20.29
C THR A 13 18.19 -28.89 19.11
N ALA A 14 17.18 -29.77 19.05
CA ALA A 14 16.20 -29.75 17.95
C ALA A 14 15.27 -28.53 18.00
N ALA A 15 14.89 -28.08 19.19
CA ALA A 15 14.04 -26.90 19.36
C ALA A 15 14.75 -25.59 18.95
N LEU A 16 16.05 -25.47 19.23
CA LEU A 16 16.87 -24.34 18.82
C LEU A 16 17.03 -24.25 17.30
N SER A 17 17.23 -25.39 16.61
CA SER A 17 17.33 -25.43 15.15
C SER A 17 16.02 -25.04 14.46
N ALA A 18 14.86 -25.48 14.98
CA ALA A 18 13.56 -25.14 14.42
C ALA A 18 13.23 -23.63 14.56
N HIS A 19 13.50 -23.03 15.72
CA HIS A 19 13.30 -21.58 15.91
C HIS A 19 14.28 -20.74 15.10
N ALA A 20 15.55 -21.18 14.95
CA ALA A 20 16.52 -20.46 14.12
C ALA A 20 16.11 -20.48 12.63
N GLN A 21 15.57 -21.60 12.14
CA GLN A 21 15.14 -21.73 10.76
C GLN A 21 13.87 -20.92 10.47
N ASP A 22 12.90 -20.89 11.39
CA ASP A 22 11.69 -20.07 11.28
C ASP A 22 12.01 -18.56 11.31
N ALA A 23 12.93 -18.15 12.19
CA ALA A 23 13.40 -16.77 12.26
C ALA A 23 14.17 -16.35 10.99
N ALA A 24 15.02 -17.23 10.45
CA ALA A 24 15.75 -16.98 9.21
C ALA A 24 14.81 -16.87 8.00
N GLN A 25 13.85 -17.79 7.87
CA GLN A 25 12.85 -17.77 6.81
C GLN A 25 12.00 -16.49 6.86
N LYS A 26 11.59 -16.08 8.05
CA LYS A 26 10.83 -14.83 8.24
C LYS A 26 11.65 -13.60 7.88
N SER A 27 12.94 -13.59 8.19
CA SER A 27 13.86 -12.50 7.78
C SER A 27 13.98 -12.41 6.26
N GLU A 28 14.21 -13.55 5.59
CA GLU A 28 14.33 -13.62 4.14
C GLU A 28 13.04 -13.14 3.43
N CYS A 29 11.89 -13.52 3.97
CA CYS A 29 10.57 -13.04 3.53
C CYS A 29 10.47 -11.50 3.52
N VAL A 30 10.89 -10.87 4.64
CA VAL A 30 10.87 -9.41 4.79
C VAL A 30 11.87 -8.75 3.85
N ASP A 31 13.01 -9.39 3.60
CA ASP A 31 14.01 -8.88 2.66
C ASP A 31 13.51 -8.94 1.21
N THR A 32 12.85 -10.02 0.79
CA THR A 32 12.17 -10.08 -0.53
C THR A 32 11.09 -9.00 -0.61
N ALA A 33 10.31 -8.82 0.45
CA ALA A 33 9.30 -7.76 0.50
C ALA A 33 9.92 -6.36 0.35
N ARG A 34 11.06 -6.11 0.99
CA ARG A 34 11.79 -4.84 0.89
C ARG A 34 12.30 -4.59 -0.53
N GLN A 35 12.78 -5.64 -1.21
CA GLN A 35 13.20 -5.55 -2.61
C GLN A 35 12.03 -5.20 -3.53
N LEU A 36 10.88 -5.86 -3.34
CA LEU A 36 9.65 -5.55 -4.06
C LEU A 36 9.22 -4.08 -3.89
N GLN A 37 9.23 -3.56 -2.66
CA GLN A 37 8.92 -2.16 -2.40
C GLN A 37 9.85 -1.23 -3.19
N LYS A 38 11.16 -1.48 -3.17
CA LYS A 38 12.14 -0.67 -3.93
C LYS A 38 11.90 -0.71 -5.43
N MET A 39 11.51 -1.85 -5.99
CA MET A 39 11.18 -1.96 -7.42
C MET A 39 9.99 -1.09 -7.82
N MET A 40 9.04 -0.87 -6.90
CA MET A 40 7.86 -0.02 -7.14
C MET A 40 8.15 1.49 -7.00
N ASN A 41 9.42 1.87 -6.78
CA ASN A 41 9.93 3.22 -6.61
C ASN A 41 9.08 4.11 -5.67
N PRO A 42 9.16 3.89 -4.34
CA PRO A 42 8.36 4.64 -3.36
C PRO A 42 8.69 6.14 -3.36
N GLY A 43 9.88 6.53 -3.82
CA GLY A 43 10.27 7.92 -3.99
C GLY A 43 9.44 8.66 -5.04
N ASP A 44 9.16 8.03 -6.18
CA ASP A 44 8.30 8.62 -7.23
C ASP A 44 6.86 8.78 -6.73
N GLN A 45 6.36 7.79 -5.98
CA GLN A 45 5.02 7.88 -5.36
C GLN A 45 4.93 9.02 -4.35
N LEU A 46 5.97 9.20 -3.53
CA LEU A 46 6.06 10.32 -2.59
C LEU A 46 6.10 11.66 -3.32
N ALA A 47 6.90 11.77 -4.38
CA ALA A 47 7.02 13.00 -5.16
C ALA A 47 5.69 13.38 -5.81
N GLU A 48 4.95 12.42 -6.37
CA GLU A 48 3.62 12.68 -6.93
C GLU A 48 2.61 13.06 -5.84
N MET A 49 2.70 12.45 -4.65
CA MET A 49 1.87 12.85 -3.51
C MET A 49 2.17 14.29 -3.05
N GLN A 50 3.45 14.66 -2.93
CA GLN A 50 3.87 16.03 -2.62
C GLN A 50 3.35 17.03 -3.66
N LYS A 51 3.47 16.68 -4.94
CA LYS A 51 2.95 17.49 -6.04
C LYS A 51 1.44 17.64 -5.96
N SER A 52 0.70 16.57 -5.73
CA SER A 52 -0.76 16.61 -5.57
C SER A 52 -1.19 17.50 -4.39
N MET A 53 -0.51 17.39 -3.25
CA MET A 53 -0.78 18.24 -2.08
C MET A 53 -0.48 19.72 -2.35
N SER A 54 0.65 20.02 -2.99
CA SER A 54 1.02 21.40 -3.34
C SER A 54 0.07 22.01 -4.37
N GLN A 55 -0.46 21.23 -5.32
CA GLN A 55 -1.44 21.70 -6.29
C GLN A 55 -2.77 22.15 -5.65
N GLY A 56 -3.12 21.59 -4.49
CA GLY A 56 -4.27 22.00 -3.69
C GLY A 56 -4.07 23.32 -2.93
N ALA A 57 -2.84 23.84 -2.84
CA ALA A 57 -2.52 25.09 -2.16
C ALA A 57 -2.62 26.31 -3.11
N PRO A 58 -2.84 27.52 -2.57
CA PRO A 58 -2.68 28.77 -3.31
C PRO A 58 -1.31 28.83 -3.99
N GLU A 59 -1.25 29.41 -5.19
CA GLU A 59 -0.07 29.39 -6.05
C GLU A 59 1.18 29.96 -5.35
N GLU A 60 0.99 31.02 -4.57
CA GLU A 60 2.03 31.71 -3.83
C GLU A 60 2.61 30.86 -2.69
N LEU A 61 1.83 29.92 -2.17
CA LEU A 61 2.21 29.05 -1.07
C LEU A 61 2.76 27.70 -1.54
N ARG A 62 2.62 27.34 -2.82
CA ARG A 62 3.07 26.03 -3.33
C ARG A 62 4.52 25.70 -2.99
N PRO A 63 5.51 26.60 -3.17
CA PRO A 63 6.90 26.29 -2.83
C PRO A 63 7.08 25.99 -1.33
N ILE A 64 6.38 26.75 -0.48
CA ILE A 64 6.41 26.59 0.98
C ILE A 64 5.77 25.26 1.36
N VAL A 65 4.60 24.93 0.78
CA VAL A 65 3.91 23.66 1.03
C VAL A 65 4.77 22.48 0.58
N THR A 66 5.36 22.54 -0.62
CA THR A 66 6.26 21.49 -1.12
C THR A 66 7.45 21.29 -0.17
N GLN A 67 8.08 22.37 0.29
CA GLN A 67 9.18 22.32 1.25
C GLN A 67 8.75 21.67 2.57
N VAL A 68 7.66 22.17 3.18
CA VAL A 68 7.16 21.67 4.48
C VAL A 68 6.76 20.21 4.40
N VAL A 69 6.07 19.79 3.33
CA VAL A 69 5.72 18.37 3.14
C VAL A 69 6.98 17.53 2.99
N GLY A 70 8.00 18.00 2.26
CA GLY A 70 9.32 17.35 2.20
C GLY A 70 9.94 17.15 3.57
N GLU A 71 10.10 18.23 4.33
CA GLU A 71 10.71 18.23 5.66
C GLU A 71 9.99 17.30 6.65
N VAL A 72 8.66 17.23 6.57
CA VAL A 72 7.85 16.37 7.46
C VAL A 72 7.89 14.90 7.01
N MET A 73 7.84 14.64 5.70
CA MET A 73 7.73 13.28 5.17
C MET A 73 9.06 12.54 5.08
N GLU A 74 10.15 13.23 4.73
CA GLU A 74 11.48 12.63 4.59
C GLU A 74 11.89 11.77 5.80
N PRO A 75 11.80 12.23 7.07
CA PRO A 75 12.17 11.39 8.21
C PRO A 75 11.19 10.23 8.47
N LEU A 76 9.97 10.29 7.92
CA LEU A 76 8.98 9.21 8.05
C LEU A 76 9.20 8.09 7.03
N MET A 77 9.83 8.39 5.89
CA MET A 77 9.97 7.44 4.78
C MET A 77 10.63 6.12 5.16
N PRO A 78 11.79 6.09 5.86
CA PRO A 78 12.42 4.82 6.23
C PRO A 78 11.51 3.95 7.10
N LYS A 79 10.73 4.58 7.99
CA LYS A 79 9.78 3.86 8.85
C LYS A 79 8.60 3.32 8.07
N LEU A 80 8.09 4.08 7.10
CA LEU A 80 6.98 3.65 6.24
C LEU A 80 7.41 2.48 5.34
N GLU A 81 8.58 2.56 4.70
CA GLU A 81 9.13 1.50 3.85
C GLU A 81 9.35 0.20 4.63
N GLU A 82 9.93 0.30 5.84
CA GLU A 82 10.15 -0.87 6.69
C GLU A 82 8.82 -1.49 7.12
N GLN A 83 7.88 -0.66 7.59
CA GLN A 83 6.57 -1.16 8.04
C GLN A 83 5.78 -1.77 6.88
N ALA A 84 5.85 -1.20 5.67
CA ALA A 84 5.22 -1.74 4.48
C ALA A 84 5.79 -3.11 4.12
N SER A 85 7.12 -3.28 4.20
CA SER A 85 7.80 -4.55 3.95
C SER A 85 7.39 -5.62 4.97
N VAL A 86 7.33 -5.27 6.25
CA VAL A 86 6.87 -6.17 7.33
C VAL A 86 5.40 -6.57 7.15
N LEU A 87 4.54 -5.62 6.78
CA LEU A 87 3.13 -5.90 6.52
C LEU A 87 2.96 -6.81 5.30
N MET A 88 3.73 -6.59 4.23
CA MET A 88 3.68 -7.42 3.05
C MET A 88 4.12 -8.86 3.37
N ALA A 89 5.22 -9.07 4.10
CA ALA A 89 5.65 -10.39 4.57
C ALA A 89 4.70 -11.04 5.60
N LYS A 90 3.78 -10.28 6.20
CA LYS A 90 2.71 -10.80 7.06
C LYS A 90 1.49 -11.30 6.25
N HIS A 91 1.23 -10.67 5.11
CA HIS A 91 0.03 -10.94 4.30
C HIS A 91 0.27 -11.92 3.16
N PHE A 92 1.52 -12.05 2.70
CA PHE A 92 1.92 -12.97 1.65
C PHE A 92 2.93 -13.97 2.22
N SER A 93 2.86 -15.21 1.73
CA SER A 93 3.90 -16.19 1.96
C SER A 93 5.19 -15.82 1.22
N CYS A 94 6.33 -16.32 1.70
CA CYS A 94 7.61 -16.01 1.05
C CYS A 94 7.67 -16.55 -0.38
N GLU A 95 7.05 -17.69 -0.65
CA GLU A 95 6.92 -18.24 -2.00
C GLU A 95 6.11 -17.32 -2.94
N GLU A 96 5.03 -16.70 -2.44
CA GLU A 96 4.26 -15.72 -3.22
C GLU A 96 5.10 -14.47 -3.50
N LEU A 97 5.82 -13.96 -2.50
CA LEU A 97 6.68 -12.80 -2.66
C LEU A 97 7.81 -13.06 -3.68
N ASP A 98 8.42 -14.24 -3.63
CA ASP A 98 9.45 -14.62 -4.60
C ASP A 98 8.88 -14.70 -6.02
N LYS A 99 7.68 -15.24 -6.19
CA LYS A 99 6.99 -15.29 -7.49
C LYS A 99 6.61 -13.90 -8.00
N ILE A 100 6.12 -13.02 -7.12
CA ILE A 100 5.80 -11.62 -7.48
C ILE A 100 7.08 -10.90 -7.90
N LYS A 101 8.18 -11.09 -7.15
CA LYS A 101 9.49 -10.51 -7.48
C LYS A 101 9.97 -11.00 -8.83
N ALA A 102 9.96 -12.31 -9.06
CA ALA A 102 10.36 -12.89 -10.34
C ALA A 102 9.53 -12.36 -11.52
N PHE A 103 8.22 -12.17 -11.33
CA PHE A 103 7.37 -11.53 -12.34
C PHE A 103 7.78 -10.07 -12.59
N TYR A 104 7.98 -9.28 -11.54
CA TYR A 104 8.42 -7.89 -11.71
C TYR A 104 9.82 -7.74 -12.29
N GLU A 105 10.66 -8.77 -12.26
CA GLU A 105 11.96 -8.79 -12.94
C GLU A 105 11.83 -9.02 -14.47
N THR A 106 10.66 -9.42 -15.00
CA THR A 106 10.45 -9.53 -16.45
C THR A 106 10.20 -8.16 -17.11
N PRO A 107 10.40 -8.04 -18.44
CA PRO A 107 10.07 -6.82 -19.18
C PRO A 107 8.60 -6.38 -19.02
N GLU A 108 7.67 -7.34 -18.99
CA GLU A 108 6.25 -7.09 -18.80
C GLU A 108 5.95 -6.62 -17.38
N GLY A 109 6.58 -7.23 -16.37
CA GLY A 109 6.46 -6.83 -14.98
C GLY A 109 6.98 -5.41 -14.72
N GLN A 110 8.15 -5.06 -15.28
CA GLN A 110 8.67 -3.69 -15.24
C GLN A 110 7.75 -2.69 -15.97
N SER A 111 7.19 -3.09 -17.12
CA SER A 111 6.20 -2.28 -17.83
C SER A 111 4.95 -2.03 -16.97
N MET A 112 4.51 -3.02 -16.19
CA MET A 112 3.37 -2.87 -15.28
C MET A 112 3.68 -1.87 -14.16
N ILE A 113 4.84 -1.98 -13.51
CA ILE A 113 5.28 -1.02 -12.47
C ILE A 113 5.28 0.40 -13.03
N THR A 114 5.80 0.58 -14.24
CA THR A 114 5.93 1.90 -14.87
C THR A 114 4.61 2.50 -15.31
N LYS A 115 3.71 1.69 -15.90
CA LYS A 115 2.51 2.20 -16.59
C LYS A 115 1.25 2.18 -15.73
N MET A 116 1.16 1.28 -14.76
CA MET A 116 -0.06 1.13 -13.96
C MET A 116 -0.43 2.39 -13.17
N PRO A 117 0.51 3.12 -12.52
CA PRO A 117 0.18 4.37 -11.84
C PRO A 117 -0.45 5.42 -12.77
N GLY A 118 0.12 5.61 -13.96
CA GLY A 118 -0.40 6.54 -14.97
C GLY A 118 -1.78 6.13 -15.48
N PHE A 119 -1.98 4.84 -15.79
CA PHE A 119 -3.29 4.32 -16.17
C PHE A 119 -4.35 4.57 -15.09
N MET A 120 -4.03 4.31 -13.82
CA MET A 120 -4.96 4.55 -12.71
C MET A 120 -5.26 6.04 -12.52
N ALA A 121 -4.28 6.92 -12.72
CA ALA A 121 -4.48 8.36 -12.69
C ALA A 121 -5.44 8.82 -13.82
N ASP A 122 -5.26 8.31 -15.04
CA ASP A 122 -6.13 8.59 -16.19
C ASP A 122 -7.57 8.13 -15.94
N VAL A 123 -7.75 6.91 -15.40
CA VAL A 123 -9.07 6.38 -15.02
C VAL A 123 -9.71 7.23 -13.93
N GLY A 124 -8.95 7.68 -12.94
CA GLY A 124 -9.44 8.57 -11.88
C GLY A 124 -9.92 9.92 -12.42
N ALA A 125 -9.11 10.56 -13.27
CA ALA A 125 -9.44 11.84 -13.88
C ALA A 125 -10.68 11.76 -14.80
N PHE A 126 -10.76 10.70 -15.62
CA PHE A 126 -11.94 10.43 -16.43
C PHE A 126 -13.19 10.25 -15.55
N SER A 127 -13.10 9.41 -14.52
CA SER A 127 -14.22 9.13 -13.62
C SER A 127 -14.71 10.39 -12.90
N GLN A 128 -13.79 11.23 -12.42
CA GLN A 128 -14.12 12.50 -11.78
C GLN A 128 -14.89 13.42 -12.74
N LYS A 129 -14.43 13.54 -13.99
CA LYS A 129 -15.08 14.35 -15.03
C LYS A 129 -16.51 13.88 -15.30
N GLU A 130 -16.70 12.58 -15.52
CA GLU A 130 -18.02 12.02 -15.84
C GLU A 130 -18.99 12.16 -14.66
N ILE A 131 -18.52 11.95 -13.41
CA ILE A 131 -19.33 12.18 -12.21
C ILE A 131 -19.76 13.65 -12.11
N MET A 132 -18.84 14.59 -12.31
CA MET A 132 -19.17 16.03 -12.29
C MET A 132 -20.16 16.42 -13.38
N ALA A 133 -20.05 15.84 -14.58
CA ALA A 133 -21.01 16.03 -15.65
C ALA A 133 -22.40 15.46 -15.33
N ALA A 134 -22.46 14.38 -14.55
CA ALA A 134 -23.71 13.76 -14.11
C ALA A 134 -24.36 14.46 -12.90
N MET A 135 -23.63 15.29 -12.16
CA MET A 135 -24.13 15.94 -10.92
C MET A 135 -25.47 16.68 -11.09
N PRO A 136 -25.71 17.46 -12.16
CA PRO A 136 -27.01 18.13 -12.35
C PRO A 136 -28.16 17.13 -12.49
N THR A 137 -27.95 16.02 -13.21
CA THR A 137 -28.94 14.95 -13.37
C THR A 137 -29.20 14.24 -12.03
N ILE A 138 -28.14 13.97 -11.26
CA ILE A 138 -28.26 13.40 -9.91
C ILE A 138 -29.08 14.33 -9.01
N GLN A 139 -28.76 15.62 -8.97
CA GLN A 139 -29.47 16.63 -8.18
C GLN A 139 -30.95 16.72 -8.57
N LYS A 140 -31.25 16.73 -9.88
CA LYS A 140 -32.62 16.71 -10.39
C LYS A 140 -33.37 15.48 -9.89
N ARG A 141 -32.76 14.29 -10.00
CA ARG A 141 -33.42 13.04 -9.61
C ARG A 141 -33.64 12.94 -8.10
N VAL A 142 -32.68 13.40 -7.29
CA VAL A 142 -32.84 13.51 -5.84
C VAL A 142 -34.03 14.41 -5.50
N LYS A 143 -34.13 15.58 -6.15
CA LYS A 143 -35.25 16.50 -5.93
C LYS A 143 -36.60 15.88 -6.28
N GLU A 144 -36.71 15.24 -7.45
CA GLU A 144 -37.93 14.54 -7.87
C GLU A 144 -38.37 13.48 -6.84
N LEU A 145 -37.43 12.67 -6.35
CA LEU A 145 -37.71 11.65 -5.34
C LEU A 145 -38.12 12.25 -3.98
N MET A 146 -37.61 13.42 -3.62
CA MET A 146 -38.03 14.14 -2.42
C MET A 146 -39.43 14.74 -2.57
N ASP A 147 -39.75 15.29 -3.75
CA ASP A 147 -41.05 15.88 -4.05
C ASP A 147 -42.16 14.81 -4.17
N GLU A 148 -41.82 13.62 -4.69
CA GLU A 148 -42.69 12.43 -4.72
C GLU A 148 -42.97 11.89 -3.30
N ARG A 149 -42.03 12.04 -2.36
CA ARG A 149 -42.19 11.69 -0.94
C ARG A 149 -42.75 12.86 -0.12
N LYS A 150 -44.05 13.14 -0.24
CA LYS A 150 -44.75 13.99 0.77
C LYS A 150 -44.72 13.32 2.17
N PRO A 151 -44.78 14.09 3.28
CA PRO A 151 -44.19 13.74 4.58
C PRO A 151 -45.03 12.75 5.39
N HIS A 152 -44.99 11.45 5.07
CA HIS A 152 -45.49 10.40 5.96
C HIS A 152 -44.71 9.09 5.78
N GLU A 153 -43.46 9.02 6.25
CA GLU A 153 -42.96 7.84 7.00
C GLU A 153 -41.53 8.08 7.49
N PRO A 154 -41.21 7.74 8.76
CA PRO A 154 -39.86 7.84 9.27
C PRO A 154 -38.92 6.87 8.54
N ILE A 155 -37.66 7.28 8.36
CA ILE A 155 -36.60 6.36 7.94
C ILE A 155 -36.36 5.37 9.10
N HIS A 156 -36.95 4.18 9.01
CA HIS A 156 -36.50 3.06 9.82
C HIS A 156 -35.16 2.60 9.25
N ARG A 157 -34.11 2.97 9.97
CA ARG A 157 -32.73 2.55 9.71
C ARG A 157 -32.54 1.07 10.05
#